data_AF-A0A530GI64-F1
#
_entry.id   AF-A0A530GI64-F1
#
_cell.length_a   1.000
_cell.length_b   1.000
_cell.length_c   1.000
_cell.angle_alpha   90.00
_cell.angle_beta   90.00
_cell.angle_gamma   90.00
#
_symmetry.space_group_name_H-M   'P 1'
#
loop_
_entity.id
_entity.type
_entity.pdbx_description
1 polymer ?
#
loop_
_entity_poly.entity_id
_entity_poly.type
_entity_poly.pdbx_seq_one_letter_code
_entity_poly.pdbx_strand_id
1 'polypeptide(L)'
;ILASGLSVSELVSTAWASASTFRGSDKRGGANGGRIRLSPQKDWEVNEPAQLAKVLGKLEAIQKEFNAAQTGEKKVSIADLIVLGGAAAVEKAAKDGGTEVKVPFTPGRMDASQEQTDVHS
;
A
#
# COMPACT_ATOMS: atom_id res chain seq x y z
N ILE A 1 3.00 8.13 -8.16
CA ILE A 1 2.46 8.19 -6.79
C ILE A 1 2.58 9.59 -6.20
N LEU A 2 3.76 10.17 -5.99
CA LEU A 2 3.89 11.51 -5.37
C LEU A 2 3.13 12.65 -6.10
N ALA A 3 2.91 12.52 -7.41
CA ALA A 3 2.12 13.47 -8.19
C ALA A 3 0.58 13.25 -8.11
N SER A 4 0.09 12.28 -7.34
CA SER A 4 -1.34 11.93 -7.29
C SER A 4 -2.22 12.88 -6.47
N GLY A 5 -1.59 13.82 -5.76
CA GLY A 5 -2.24 14.68 -4.77
C GLY A 5 -2.44 14.04 -3.40
N LEU A 6 -1.96 12.81 -3.19
CA LEU A 6 -1.88 12.20 -1.85
C LEU A 6 -0.76 12.86 -1.04
N SER A 7 -1.04 13.16 0.22
CA SER A 7 -0.07 13.70 1.16
C SER A 7 0.95 12.65 1.60
N VAL A 8 2.09 13.12 2.14
CA VAL A 8 3.08 12.26 2.79
C VAL A 8 2.43 11.43 3.90
N SER A 9 1.61 12.06 4.74
CA SER A 9 0.94 11.39 5.87
C SER A 9 0.03 10.26 5.39
N GLU A 10 -0.81 10.51 4.39
CA GLU A 10 -1.72 9.49 3.84
C GLU A 10 -0.97 8.26 3.31
N LEU A 11 0.13 8.49 2.58
CA LEU A 11 0.94 7.40 2.01
C LEU A 11 1.68 6.60 3.08
N VAL A 12 2.28 7.29 4.06
CA VAL A 12 2.99 6.65 5.18
C VAL A 12 2.01 5.86 6.06
N SER A 13 0.89 6.46 6.46
CA SER A 13 -0.12 5.81 7.29
C SER A 13 -0.72 4.58 6.61
N THR A 14 -1.03 4.65 5.31
CA THR A 14 -1.58 3.51 4.57
C THR A 14 -0.56 2.37 4.44
N ALA A 15 0.71 2.68 4.17
CA ALA A 15 1.77 1.68 4.13
C ALA A 15 2.00 1.03 5.50
N TRP A 16 1.98 1.83 6.56
CA TRP A 16 2.07 1.36 7.94
C TRP A 16 0.91 0.43 8.30
N ALA A 17 -0.33 0.88 8.14
CA ALA A 17 -1.53 0.09 8.43
C ALA A 17 -1.54 -1.27 7.70
N SER A 18 -1.01 -1.31 6.48
CA SER A 18 -0.89 -2.55 5.70
C SER A 18 0.17 -3.49 6.29
N ALA A 19 1.37 -2.97 6.62
CA ALA A 19 2.49 -3.77 7.08
C ALA A 19 2.43 -4.16 8.57
N SER A 20 1.85 -3.31 9.42
CA SER A 20 1.87 -3.44 10.88
C SER A 20 0.95 -4.54 11.42
N THR A 21 0.15 -5.16 10.57
CA THR A 21 -0.66 -6.34 10.93
C THR A 21 0.20 -7.60 11.09
N PHE A 22 1.46 -7.58 10.62
CA PHE A 22 2.36 -8.71 10.76
C PHE A 22 2.68 -8.98 12.23
N ARG A 23 2.57 -10.25 12.62
CA ARG A 23 2.96 -10.71 13.97
C ARG A 23 3.94 -11.87 13.87
N GLY A 24 5.11 -11.69 14.48
CA GLY A 24 6.21 -12.65 14.39
C GLY A 24 5.95 -14.00 15.08
N SER A 25 4.97 -14.06 15.98
CA SER A 25 4.61 -15.26 16.75
C SER A 25 4.09 -16.39 15.85
N ASP A 26 3.17 -16.09 14.94
CA ASP A 26 2.58 -17.07 14.01
C ASP A 26 2.77 -16.73 12.53
N LYS A 27 3.53 -15.66 12.24
CA LYS A 27 3.87 -15.18 10.88
C LYS A 27 2.65 -14.78 10.04
N ARG A 28 1.49 -14.52 10.65
CA ARG A 28 0.32 -13.98 9.97
C ARG A 28 0.44 -12.45 9.80
N GLY A 29 -0.36 -11.92 8.86
CA GLY A 29 -0.45 -10.49 8.57
C GLY A 29 0.68 -9.99 7.67
N GLY A 30 0.82 -8.66 7.63
CA GLY A 30 1.77 -7.95 6.78
C GLY A 30 1.17 -7.49 5.45
N ALA A 31 1.95 -6.69 4.71
CA ALA A 31 1.48 -6.00 3.52
C ALA A 31 1.23 -6.90 2.30
N ASN A 32 1.80 -8.12 2.27
CA ASN A 32 1.60 -9.03 1.16
C ASN A 32 0.14 -9.53 1.12
N GLY A 33 -0.44 -9.62 -0.07
CA GLY A 33 -1.87 -9.87 -0.27
C GLY A 33 -2.70 -8.58 -0.39
N GLY A 34 -2.16 -7.42 -0.02
CA GLY A 34 -2.88 -6.13 -0.10
C GLY A 34 -4.19 -6.15 0.69
N ARG A 35 -4.27 -6.94 1.77
CA ARG A 35 -5.52 -7.23 2.49
C ARG A 35 -6.12 -6.04 3.21
N ILE A 36 -5.37 -4.94 3.34
CA ILE A 36 -5.89 -3.68 3.87
C ILE A 36 -7.08 -3.13 3.07
N ARG A 37 -7.20 -3.48 1.78
CA ARG A 37 -8.36 -3.10 0.94
C ARG A 37 -9.57 -4.04 1.07
N LEU A 38 -9.45 -5.11 1.84
CA LEU A 38 -10.44 -6.16 1.98
C LEU A 38 -11.07 -6.11 3.38
N SER A 39 -12.26 -6.69 3.52
CA SER A 39 -12.83 -6.87 4.87
C SER A 39 -12.09 -8.00 5.60
N PRO A 40 -11.84 -7.84 6.92
CA PRO A 40 -12.36 -6.75 7.77
C PRO A 40 -11.44 -5.52 7.84
N GLN A 41 -10.21 -5.58 7.32
CA GLN A 41 -9.20 -4.54 7.54
C GLN A 41 -9.59 -3.15 7.03
N LYS A 42 -10.27 -3.08 5.88
CA LYS A 42 -10.72 -1.80 5.31
C LYS A 42 -11.74 -1.06 6.19
N ASP A 43 -12.39 -1.79 7.10
CA ASP A 43 -13.47 -1.30 7.96
C ASP A 43 -13.01 -1.07 9.42
N TRP A 44 -11.75 -1.40 9.76
CA TRP A 44 -11.21 -1.16 11.10
C TRP A 44 -11.09 0.34 11.38
N GLU A 45 -11.59 0.78 12.53
CA GLU A 45 -11.54 2.19 12.96
C GLU A 45 -10.13 2.78 12.93
N VAL A 46 -9.14 1.99 13.40
CA VAL A 46 -7.72 2.39 13.42
C VAL A 46 -7.13 2.67 12.04
N ASN A 47 -7.75 2.15 10.98
CA ASN A 47 -7.32 2.36 9.61
C ASN A 47 -8.00 3.57 8.94
N GLU A 48 -8.83 4.32 9.67
CA GLU A 48 -9.56 5.50 9.17
C GLU A 48 -10.25 5.23 7.82
N PRO A 49 -11.33 4.43 7.78
CA PRO A 49 -11.87 3.87 6.54
C PRO A 49 -12.12 4.87 5.39
N ALA A 50 -12.57 6.09 5.71
CA ALA A 50 -12.79 7.14 4.71
C ALA A 50 -11.48 7.64 4.07
N GLN A 51 -10.44 7.86 4.87
CA GLN A 51 -9.12 8.25 4.37
C GLN A 51 -8.48 7.10 3.59
N LEU A 52 -8.55 5.88 4.13
CA LEU A 52 -8.02 4.70 3.48
C LEU A 52 -8.67 4.48 2.10
N ALA A 53 -9.99 4.59 1.99
CA ALA A 53 -10.71 4.46 0.73
C ALA A 53 -10.25 5.48 -0.32
N LYS A 54 -10.01 6.74 0.09
CA LYS A 54 -9.44 7.78 -0.79
C LYS A 54 -8.06 7.38 -1.31
N VAL A 55 -7.18 6.93 -0.41
CA VAL A 55 -5.81 6.53 -0.78
C VAL A 55 -5.82 5.33 -1.73
N LEU A 56 -6.56 4.28 -1.37
CA LEU A 56 -6.66 3.07 -2.18
C LEU A 56 -7.22 3.37 -3.56
N GLY A 57 -8.29 4.16 -3.67
CA GLY A 57 -8.85 4.52 -4.99
C GLY A 57 -7.86 5.26 -5.89
N LYS A 58 -7.00 6.13 -5.33
CA LYS A 58 -5.93 6.79 -6.08
C LYS A 58 -4.84 5.80 -6.50
N LEU A 59 -4.43 4.90 -5.63
CA LEU A 59 -3.41 3.89 -5.94
C LEU A 59 -3.92 2.86 -6.96
N GLU A 60 -5.19 2.46 -6.89
CA GLU A 60 -5.84 1.57 -7.86
C GLU A 60 -5.96 2.22 -9.25
N ALA A 61 -6.28 3.51 -9.32
CA ALA A 61 -6.27 4.24 -10.58
C ALA A 61 -4.87 4.25 -11.22
N ILE A 62 -3.83 4.51 -10.43
CA ILE A 62 -2.42 4.45 -10.87
C ILE A 62 -2.05 3.03 -11.32
N GLN A 63 -2.47 2.00 -10.57
CA GLN A 63 -2.24 0.60 -10.92
C GLN A 63 -2.82 0.27 -12.29
N LYS A 64 -4.08 0.64 -12.50
CA LYS A 64 -4.81 0.39 -13.74
C LYS A 64 -4.15 1.08 -14.93
N GLU A 65 -3.81 2.36 -14.78
CA GLU A 65 -3.14 3.14 -15.82
C GLU A 65 -1.77 2.55 -16.17
N PHE A 66 -0.94 2.27 -15.15
CA PHE A 66 0.38 1.68 -15.36
C PHE A 66 0.30 0.33 -16.06
N ASN A 67 -0.56 -0.57 -15.58
CA ASN A 67 -0.71 -1.92 -16.13
C ASN A 67 -1.28 -1.90 -17.56
N ALA A 68 -2.21 -1.00 -17.87
CA ALA A 68 -2.77 -0.85 -19.21
C ALA A 68 -1.78 -0.29 -20.23
N ALA A 69 -0.82 0.52 -19.78
CA ALA A 69 0.23 1.08 -20.64
C ALA A 69 1.36 0.08 -20.97
N GLN A 70 1.40 -1.09 -20.33
CA GLN A 70 2.43 -2.09 -20.62
C GLN A 70 2.05 -2.94 -21.84
N THR A 71 3.03 -3.18 -22.72
CA THR A 71 2.86 -4.05 -23.91
C THR A 71 3.29 -5.50 -23.69
N GLY A 72 3.92 -5.79 -22.54
CA GLY A 72 4.34 -7.14 -22.14
C GLY A 72 3.65 -7.61 -20.85
N GLU A 73 4.21 -8.63 -20.21
CA GLU A 73 3.63 -9.24 -18.99
C GLU A 73 3.87 -8.43 -17.71
N LYS A 74 4.64 -7.34 -17.80
CA LYS A 74 4.94 -6.49 -16.65
C LYS A 74 3.64 -5.93 -16.08
N LYS A 75 3.41 -6.20 -14.80
CA LYS A 75 2.31 -5.63 -14.02
C LYS A 75 2.81 -5.28 -12.62
N VAL A 76 2.11 -4.38 -11.96
CA VAL A 76 2.31 -4.05 -10.55
C VAL A 76 1.06 -4.41 -9.77
N SER A 77 1.25 -4.95 -8.57
CA SER A 77 0.18 -5.25 -7.60
C SER A 77 -0.17 -4.00 -6.78
N ILE A 78 -1.38 -3.95 -6.24
CA ILE A 78 -1.77 -2.87 -5.33
C ILE A 78 -1.00 -3.01 -4.01
N ALA A 79 -0.70 -4.24 -3.59
CA ALA A 79 0.15 -4.52 -2.43
C ALA A 79 1.55 -3.89 -2.57
N ASP A 80 2.18 -3.98 -3.74
CA ASP A 80 3.45 -3.32 -3.99
C ASP A 80 3.31 -1.80 -4.10
N LEU A 81 2.24 -1.28 -4.71
CA LEU A 81 2.02 0.17 -4.81
C LEU A 81 1.79 0.84 -3.45
N ILE A 82 1.14 0.17 -2.50
CA ILE A 82 0.97 0.65 -1.13
C ILE A 82 2.35 0.84 -0.47
N VAL A 83 3.22 -0.18 -0.55
CA VAL A 83 4.56 -0.13 0.05
C VAL A 83 5.46 0.86 -0.67
N LEU A 84 5.44 0.86 -2.01
CA LEU A 84 6.20 1.82 -2.82
C LEU A 84 5.75 3.26 -2.56
N GLY A 85 4.44 3.48 -2.34
CA GLY A 85 3.90 4.77 -1.97
C GLY A 85 4.40 5.26 -0.61
N GLY A 86 4.43 4.39 0.39
CA GLY A 86 5.04 4.69 1.69
C GLY A 86 6.54 5.01 1.58
N ALA A 87 7.30 4.20 0.83
CA ALA A 87 8.73 4.44 0.60
C ALA A 87 8.98 5.79 -0.07
N ALA A 88 8.25 6.11 -1.15
CA ALA A 88 8.35 7.39 -1.84
C ALA A 88 7.98 8.57 -0.94
N ALA A 89 7.00 8.40 -0.05
CA ALA A 89 6.60 9.43 0.91
C ALA A 89 7.69 9.68 1.98
N VAL A 90 8.36 8.63 2.45
CA VAL A 90 9.51 8.75 3.36
C VAL A 90 10.68 9.44 2.67
N GLU A 91 11.01 9.08 1.43
CA GLU A 91 12.05 9.76 0.65
C GLU A 91 11.72 11.25 0.46
N LYS A 92 10.46 11.57 0.14
CA LYS A 92 10.01 12.95 0.02
C LYS A 92 10.14 13.70 1.34
N ALA A 93 9.69 13.12 2.46
CA ALA A 93 9.76 13.74 3.77
C ALA A 93 11.21 14.01 4.20
N ALA A 94 12.12 13.07 3.98
CA ALA A 94 13.54 13.25 4.24
C ALA A 94 14.11 14.40 3.39
N LYS A 95 13.77 14.45 2.09
CA LYS A 95 14.21 15.50 1.18
C LYS A 95 13.69 16.88 1.61
N ASP A 96 12.43 16.97 2.02
CA ASP A 96 11.83 18.20 2.56
C ASP A 96 12.56 18.64 3.85
N GLY A 97 13.06 17.69 4.65
CA GLY A 97 13.92 17.90 5.81
C GLY A 97 15.40 18.14 5.49
N GLY A 98 15.78 18.29 4.22
CA GLY A 98 17.15 18.59 3.79
C GLY A 98 18.08 17.37 3.68
N THR A 99 17.56 16.15 3.74
CA THR A 99 18.36 14.92 3.61
C THR A 99 17.89 14.08 2.43
N GLU A 100 18.79 13.73 1.52
CA GLU A 100 18.48 12.79 0.45
C GLU A 100 18.70 11.36 0.94
N VAL A 101 17.65 10.54 0.87
CA VAL A 101 17.69 9.12 1.22
C VAL A 101 17.08 8.30 0.11
N LYS A 102 17.50 7.05 -0.01
CA LYS A 102 16.89 6.06 -0.88
C LYS A 102 16.34 4.92 -0.03
N VAL A 103 15.03 4.75 -0.03
CA VAL A 103 14.37 3.69 0.73
C VAL A 103 14.39 2.41 -0.12
N PRO A 104 14.98 1.31 0.36
CA PRO A 104 14.98 0.06 -0.38
C PRO A 104 13.57 -0.43 -0.66
N PHE A 105 13.35 -0.90 -1.89
CA PHE A 105 12.07 -1.48 -2.30
C PHE A 105 12.30 -2.81 -3.03
N THR A 106 11.55 -3.82 -2.64
CA THR A 106 11.57 -5.15 -3.25
C THR A 106 10.17 -5.46 -3.78
N PRO A 107 9.97 -5.56 -5.11
CA PRO A 107 8.69 -5.94 -5.70
C PRO A 107 8.43 -7.44 -5.57
N GLY A 108 7.20 -7.86 -5.85
CA GLY A 108 6.78 -9.25 -5.86
C GLY A 108 5.65 -9.56 -4.86
N ARG A 109 5.10 -8.56 -4.16
CA ARG A 109 3.87 -8.77 -3.41
C ARG A 109 2.72 -9.01 -4.38
N MET A 110 1.77 -9.82 -3.97
CA MET A 110 0.60 -10.16 -4.78
C MET A 110 -0.67 -9.64 -4.12
N ASP A 111 -1.75 -9.58 -4.91
CA ASP A 111 -3.05 -9.12 -4.47
C ASP A 111 -3.95 -10.33 -4.18
N ALA A 112 -4.27 -10.56 -2.91
CA ALA A 112 -5.23 -11.59 -2.50
C ALA A 112 -6.66 -11.14 -2.83
N SER A 113 -7.56 -12.10 -3.07
CA SER A 113 -9.00 -11.82 -3.19
C SER A 113 -9.71 -11.88 -1.83
N GLN A 114 -10.98 -11.48 -1.78
CA GLN A 114 -11.79 -11.58 -0.57
C GLN A 114 -12.03 -13.04 -0.17
N GLU A 115 -12.18 -13.94 -1.15
CA GLU A 115 -12.36 -15.38 -0.93
C GLU A 115 -11.10 -16.04 -0.35
N GLN A 116 -9.93 -15.44 -0.58
CA GLN A 116 -8.64 -15.85 -0.03
C GLN A 116 -8.34 -15.18 1.32
N THR A 117 -9.32 -14.50 1.93
CA THR A 117 -9.15 -13.70 3.13
C THR A 117 -10.16 -14.11 4.19
N ASP A 118 -9.65 -14.55 5.33
CA ASP A 118 -10.45 -14.89 6.49
C ASP A 118 -11.07 -13.63 7.12
N VAL A 119 -12.39 -13.64 7.24
CA VAL A 119 -13.21 -12.57 7.82
C VAL A 119 -13.46 -12.77 9.32
N HIS A 120 -13.18 -13.96 9.85
CA HIS A 120 -13.42 -14.35 11.24
C HIS A 120 -12.09 -14.64 11.94
N SER A 121 -11.27 -13.60 12.11
CA SER A 121 -10.01 -13.67 12.88
C SER A 121 -10.13 -13.04 14.25
#